data_AF-A0A2E0K8X5-F1
#
_entry.id   AF-A0A2E0K8X5-F1
#
_cell.length_a   1.000
_cell.length_b   1.000
_cell.length_c   1.000
_cell.angle_alpha   90.00
_cell.angle_beta   90.00
_cell.angle_gamma   90.00
#
_symmetry.space_group_name_H-M   'P 1'
#
loop_
_entity.id
_entity.type
_entity.pdbx_description
1 polymer ?
#
loop_
_entity_poly.entity_id
_entity_poly.type
_entity_poly.pdbx_seq_one_letter_code
_entity_poly.pdbx_strand_id
1 'polypeptide(L)'
;MRLAMKDHAGRSWLWRNAAGFTLLEMMVVVAIVAILAAVAVPSYKRYVDRSVIKTAQSDIIALSLNYENYYQRTLAYPTSDYTDTSALTTAFSGWSPASAATDFAFYTENAAATAYELKAKGRRGDLAGCVLTLKNNGERTLTGCSFASGDWL
;
A
#
# COMPACT_ATOMS: atom_id res chain seq x y z
N MET A 1 -51.65 1.07 -78.18
CA MET A 1 -52.79 0.71 -77.30
C MET A 1 -52.24 0.05 -76.04
N ARG A 2 -52.34 0.78 -74.92
CA ARG A 2 -52.43 0.37 -73.49
C ARG A 2 -51.83 -0.98 -73.06
N LEU A 3 -50.83 -0.99 -72.16
CA LEU A 3 -50.89 -1.30 -70.70
C LEU A 3 -49.90 -2.47 -70.48
N ALA A 4 -49.22 -2.74 -69.37
CA ALA A 4 -49.17 -2.28 -67.97
C ALA A 4 -47.86 -2.91 -67.42
N MET A 5 -47.00 -2.19 -66.68
CA MET A 5 -47.01 -2.13 -65.20
C MET A 5 -46.92 -3.51 -64.52
N LYS A 6 -45.76 -3.82 -63.90
CA LYS A 6 -45.59 -4.38 -62.53
C LYS A 6 -44.08 -4.61 -62.29
N ASP A 7 -43.33 -3.76 -61.60
CA ASP A 7 -43.32 -3.43 -60.16
C ASP A 7 -42.64 -4.50 -59.29
N HIS A 8 -42.01 -3.99 -58.22
CA HIS A 8 -41.50 -4.63 -57.00
C HIS A 8 -40.05 -5.17 -57.06
N ALA A 9 -39.05 -4.44 -56.55
CA ALA A 9 -38.76 -4.15 -55.13
C ALA A 9 -38.34 -5.39 -54.31
N GLY A 10 -37.23 -5.27 -53.59
CA GLY A 10 -36.83 -6.22 -52.54
C GLY A 10 -35.31 -6.33 -52.41
N ARG A 11 -34.60 -5.31 -51.90
CA ARG A 11 -34.34 -5.12 -50.45
C ARG A 11 -34.10 -6.45 -49.72
N SER A 12 -32.85 -6.71 -49.32
CA SER A 12 -32.44 -6.73 -47.91
C SER A 12 -31.03 -7.36 -47.81
N TRP A 13 -29.99 -6.54 -47.65
CA TRP A 13 -29.39 -6.19 -46.36
C TRP A 13 -28.87 -7.42 -45.60
N LEU A 14 -27.55 -7.64 -45.73
CA LEU A 14 -26.62 -8.16 -44.72
C LEU A 14 -27.30 -8.88 -43.54
N TRP A 15 -27.37 -10.22 -43.63
CA TRP A 15 -27.69 -11.05 -42.47
C TRP A 15 -26.51 -11.03 -41.51
N ARG A 16 -26.47 -9.98 -40.68
CA ARG A 16 -25.64 -9.95 -39.49
C ARG A 16 -26.42 -10.69 -38.42
N ASN A 17 -26.08 -11.97 -38.20
CA ASN A 17 -26.52 -12.71 -37.02
C ASN A 17 -25.89 -12.05 -35.80
N ALA A 18 -26.59 -11.08 -35.22
CA ALA A 18 -26.28 -10.59 -33.89
C ALA A 18 -26.73 -11.67 -32.90
N ALA A 19 -25.85 -12.65 -32.63
CA ALA A 19 -26.01 -13.54 -31.50
C ALA A 19 -25.90 -12.69 -30.22
N GLY A 20 -27.04 -12.45 -29.57
CA GLY A 20 -27.10 -11.77 -28.28
C GLY A 20 -26.80 -12.74 -27.14
N PHE A 21 -26.12 -12.26 -26.10
CA PHE A 21 -25.96 -13.00 -24.85
C PHE A 21 -27.32 -13.21 -24.20
N THR A 22 -27.56 -14.41 -23.66
CA THR A 22 -28.78 -14.69 -22.91
C THR A 22 -28.71 -14.07 -21.51
N LEU A 23 -29.88 -13.74 -20.94
CA LEU A 23 -29.94 -13.27 -19.55
C LEU A 23 -29.42 -14.33 -18.56
N LEU A 24 -29.64 -15.61 -18.86
CA LEU A 24 -29.16 -16.72 -18.05
C LEU A 24 -27.62 -16.77 -18.01
N GLU A 25 -26.95 -16.61 -19.16
CA GLU A 25 -25.49 -16.59 -19.23
C GLU A 25 -24.91 -15.45 -18.38
N MET A 26 -25.52 -14.26 -18.47
CA MET A 26 -25.08 -13.13 -17.65
C MET A 26 -25.30 -13.35 -16.15
N MET A 27 -26.38 -14.02 -15.73
CA MET A 27 -26.59 -14.34 -14.32
C MET A 27 -25.50 -15.27 -13.76
N VAL A 28 -25.14 -16.31 -14.52
CA VAL A 28 -24.08 -17.25 -14.11
C VAL A 28 -22.72 -16.56 -14.08
N VAL A 29 -22.41 -15.72 -15.08
CA VAL A 29 -21.15 -14.97 -15.13
C VAL A 29 -21.02 -14.03 -13.94
N VAL A 30 -22.05 -13.25 -13.62
CA VAL A 30 -22.03 -12.33 -12.48
C VAL A 30 -21.90 -13.10 -11.16
N ALA A 31 -22.56 -14.25 -11.03
CA ALA A 31 -22.42 -15.10 -9.84
C ALA A 31 -20.97 -15.60 -9.65
N ILE A 32 -20.32 -16.06 -10.73
CA ILE A 32 -18.91 -16.49 -10.68
C ILE A 32 -17.99 -15.31 -10.33
N VAL A 33 -18.17 -14.16 -10.98
CA VAL A 33 -17.37 -12.95 -10.70
C VAL A 33 -17.53 -12.48 -9.26
N ALA A 34 -18.74 -12.55 -8.70
CA ALA A 34 -18.99 -12.19 -7.29
C ALA A 34 -18.22 -13.09 -6.32
N ILE A 35 -18.19 -14.40 -6.55
CA ILE A 35 -17.44 -15.36 -5.73
C ILE A 35 -15.93 -15.08 -5.81
N LEU A 36 -15.41 -14.86 -7.02
CA LEU A 36 -13.99 -14.55 -7.21
C LEU A 36 -13.61 -13.21 -6.55
N ALA A 37 -14.43 -12.17 -6.71
CA ALA A 37 -14.19 -10.86 -6.12
C ALA A 37 -14.14 -10.91 -4.59
N ALA A 38 -14.98 -11.74 -3.95
CA ALA A 38 -14.99 -11.89 -2.50
C ALA A 38 -13.65 -12.35 -1.91
N VAL A 39 -12.89 -13.17 -2.64
CA VAL A 39 -11.56 -13.65 -2.21
C VAL A 39 -10.44 -12.76 -2.74
N ALA A 40 -10.53 -12.32 -4.01
CA ALA A 40 -9.47 -11.58 -4.68
C ALA A 40 -9.26 -10.19 -4.08
N VAL A 41 -10.34 -9.48 -3.73
CA VAL A 41 -10.27 -8.10 -3.22
C VAL A 41 -9.50 -7.99 -1.89
N PRO A 42 -9.81 -8.77 -0.83
CA PRO A 42 -9.03 -8.70 0.41
C PRO A 42 -7.59 -9.18 0.23
N SER A 43 -7.35 -10.18 -0.64
CA SER A 43 -6.00 -10.67 -0.92
C SER A 43 -5.14 -9.59 -1.60
N TYR A 44 -5.69 -8.87 -2.58
CA TYR A 44 -4.98 -7.79 -3.26
C TYR A 44 -4.68 -6.61 -2.32
N LYS A 45 -5.63 -6.21 -1.46
CA LYS A 45 -5.40 -5.16 -0.44
C LYS A 45 -4.21 -5.51 0.47
N ARG A 46 -4.18 -6.75 0.99
CA ARG A 46 -3.06 -7.23 1.82
C ARG A 46 -1.72 -7.22 1.08
N TYR A 47 -1.70 -7.51 -0.22
CA TYR A 47 -0.49 -7.43 -1.03
C TYR A 47 0.02 -5.98 -1.11
N VAL A 48 -0.86 -5.02 -1.37
CA VAL A 48 -0.52 -3.59 -1.39
C VAL A 48 -0.03 -3.13 -0.02
N ASP A 49 -0.71 -3.48 1.06
CA ASP A 49 -0.32 -3.09 2.42
C ASP A 49 1.05 -3.66 2.82
N ARG A 50 1.38 -4.89 2.41
CA ARG A 50 2.74 -5.44 2.56
C ARG A 50 3.79 -4.66 1.77
N SER A 51 3.45 -4.18 0.58
CA SER A 51 4.35 -3.32 -0.20
C SER A 51 4.61 -1.99 0.51
N VAL A 52 3.57 -1.38 1.10
CA VAL A 52 3.70 -0.13 1.86
C VAL A 52 4.55 -0.33 3.12
N ILE A 53 4.39 -1.46 3.83
CA ILE A 53 5.27 -1.81 4.97
C ILE A 53 6.73 -1.89 4.52
N LYS A 54 7.02 -2.50 3.37
CA LYS A 54 8.40 -2.58 2.85
C LYS A 54 9.00 -1.21 2.58
N THR A 55 8.22 -0.26 2.06
CA THR A 55 8.66 1.13 1.90
C THR A 55 8.98 1.75 3.26
N ALA A 56 8.10 1.59 4.25
CA ALA A 56 8.33 2.12 5.59
C ALA A 56 9.53 1.49 6.31
N GLN A 57 9.77 0.19 6.09
CA GLN A 57 10.98 -0.51 6.56
C GLN A 57 12.25 0.12 5.99
N SER A 58 12.27 0.40 4.68
CA SER A 58 13.39 1.10 4.04
C SER A 58 13.57 2.52 4.60
N ASP A 59 12.49 3.25 4.84
CA ASP A 59 12.55 4.60 5.41
C ASP A 59 13.12 4.62 6.83
N ILE A 60 12.73 3.65 7.67
CA ILE A 60 13.28 3.48 9.03
C ILE A 60 14.77 3.13 8.99
N ILE A 61 15.21 2.28 8.06
CA ILE A 61 16.64 1.96 7.89
C ILE A 61 17.40 3.20 7.46
N ALA A 62 16.86 4.00 6.53
CA ALA A 62 17.48 5.25 6.14
C ALA A 62 17.58 6.24 7.33
N LEU A 63 16.59 6.24 8.23
CA LEU A 63 16.64 7.06 9.45
C LEU A 63 17.74 6.57 10.41
N SER A 64 17.89 5.24 10.57
CA SER A 64 18.93 4.69 11.44
C SER A 64 20.33 5.07 10.94
N LEU A 65 20.55 5.07 9.62
CA LEU A 65 21.81 5.57 9.05
C LEU A 65 22.09 7.04 9.41
N ASN A 66 21.06 7.87 9.56
CA ASN A 66 21.22 9.26 9.99
C ASN A 66 21.59 9.34 11.49
N TYR A 67 21.01 8.48 12.33
CA TYR A 67 21.41 8.34 13.74
C TYR A 67 22.86 7.85 13.87
N GLU A 68 23.28 6.87 13.06
CA GLU A 68 24.68 6.42 13.06
C GLU A 68 25.63 7.53 12.61
N ASN A 69 25.30 8.27 11.55
CA ASN A 69 26.10 9.42 11.11
C ASN A 69 26.20 10.51 12.17
N TYR A 70 25.13 10.73 12.95
CA TYR A 70 25.16 11.65 14.09
C TYR A 70 26.14 11.16 15.15
N TYR A 71 26.04 9.89 15.55
CA TYR A 71 26.95 9.27 16.52
C TYR A 71 28.42 9.36 16.09
N GLN A 72 28.74 9.15 14.81
CA GLN A 72 30.11 9.29 14.31
C GLN A 72 30.68 10.71 14.48
N ARG A 73 29.83 11.74 14.55
CA ARG A 73 30.25 13.14 14.68
C ARG A 73 30.31 13.61 16.13
N THR A 74 29.39 13.15 16.97
CA THR A 74 29.18 13.65 18.33
C THR A 74 29.59 12.65 19.40
N LEU A 75 29.88 11.40 19.02
CA LEU A 75 30.14 10.26 19.90
C LEU A 75 28.98 9.92 20.86
N ALA A 76 27.77 10.37 20.53
CA ALA A 76 26.54 10.08 21.27
C ALA A 76 25.33 10.16 20.33
N TYR A 77 24.31 9.34 20.55
CA TYR A 77 23.02 9.51 19.88
C TYR A 77 22.23 10.68 20.47
N PRO A 78 21.24 11.23 19.75
CA PRO A 78 20.32 12.21 20.33
C PRO A 78 19.64 11.63 21.57
N THR A 79 19.49 12.45 22.61
CA THR A 79 18.80 12.10 23.86
C THR A 79 17.35 12.59 23.90
N SER A 80 16.91 13.30 22.88
CA SER A 80 15.53 13.79 22.76
C SER A 80 14.70 12.81 21.93
N ASP A 81 13.53 12.48 22.45
CA ASP A 81 12.49 11.82 21.67
C ASP A 81 11.89 12.80 20.65
N TYR A 82 11.56 12.29 19.47
CA TYR A 82 10.88 13.05 18.40
C TYR A 82 9.51 12.45 18.20
N THR A 83 8.45 13.21 18.47
CA THR A 83 7.08 12.69 18.58
C THR A 83 6.38 12.47 17.24
N ASP A 84 6.92 13.04 16.15
CA ASP A 84 6.37 12.88 14.81
C ASP A 84 7.43 13.00 13.69
N THR A 85 6.99 12.71 12.47
CA THR A 85 7.83 12.76 11.28
C THR A 85 8.38 14.16 11.02
N SER A 86 7.62 15.21 11.33
CA SER A 86 8.04 16.60 11.08
C SER A 86 9.22 16.98 11.97
N ALA A 87 9.14 16.64 13.25
CA ALA A 87 10.20 16.82 14.22
C ALA A 87 11.48 16.08 13.79
N LEU A 88 11.34 14.84 13.31
CA LEU A 88 12.46 14.06 12.76
C LEU A 88 13.08 14.71 11.52
N THR A 89 12.29 15.14 10.54
CA THR A 89 12.81 15.79 9.33
C THR A 89 13.47 17.14 9.62
N THR A 90 13.07 17.82 10.70
CA THR A 90 13.73 19.06 11.15
C THR A 90 15.06 18.75 11.84
N ALA A 91 15.11 17.71 12.67
CA ALA A 91 16.34 17.28 13.35
C ALA A 91 17.36 16.65 12.38
N PHE A 92 16.87 15.92 11.38
CA PHE A 92 17.64 15.21 10.38
C PHE A 92 17.21 15.65 8.97
N SER A 93 17.64 16.84 8.56
CA SER A 93 17.25 17.42 7.26
C SER A 93 17.71 16.64 6.03
N GLY A 94 18.69 15.73 6.19
CA GLY A 94 19.11 14.78 5.16
C GLY A 94 18.21 13.55 5.02
N TRP A 95 17.19 13.41 5.87
CA TRP A 95 16.24 12.31 5.85
C TRP A 95 14.83 12.80 5.57
N SER A 96 14.14 12.12 4.66
CA SER A 96 12.71 12.27 4.43
C SER A 96 12.16 10.91 4.00
N PRO A 97 11.05 10.44 4.59
CA PRO A 97 10.46 9.16 4.22
C PRO A 97 9.85 9.22 2.82
N ALA A 98 9.95 8.11 2.07
CA ALA A 98 9.25 7.91 0.81
C ALA A 98 7.79 7.46 1.03
N SER A 99 7.50 6.84 2.18
CA SER A 99 6.15 6.44 2.57
C SER A 99 5.22 7.65 2.64
N ALA A 100 3.99 7.50 2.14
CA ALA A 100 2.99 8.55 2.27
C ALA A 100 2.66 8.84 3.75
N ALA A 101 2.51 10.11 4.10
CA ALA A 101 2.21 10.55 5.47
C ALA A 101 0.86 10.02 6.01
N THR A 102 -0.02 9.59 5.10
CA THR A 102 -1.29 8.91 5.39
C THR A 102 -1.14 7.44 5.73
N ASP A 103 -0.04 6.81 5.29
CA ASP A 103 0.21 5.38 5.51
C ASP A 103 1.01 5.17 6.79
N PHE A 104 2.11 5.91 6.98
CA PHE A 104 3.00 5.78 8.13
C PHE A 104 3.40 7.14 8.70
N ALA A 105 3.62 7.17 10.02
CA ALA A 105 4.38 8.22 10.67
C ALA A 105 5.50 7.67 11.52
N PHE A 106 6.59 8.42 11.53
CA PHE A 106 7.86 8.04 12.13
C PHE A 106 8.07 8.88 13.38
N TYR A 107 8.68 8.28 14.39
CA TYR A 107 8.97 8.91 15.67
C TYR A 107 10.07 8.14 16.39
N THR A 108 10.64 8.74 17.43
CA THR A 108 11.63 8.10 18.29
C THR A 108 11.10 8.07 19.71
N GLU A 109 11.34 6.97 20.41
CA GLU A 109 11.11 6.84 21.84
C GLU A 109 12.38 6.30 22.51
N ASN A 110 12.47 6.43 23.84
CA ASN A 110 13.57 5.89 24.63
C ASN A 110 14.96 6.35 24.14
N ALA A 111 15.06 7.59 23.65
CA ALA A 111 16.31 8.17 23.18
C ALA A 111 17.33 8.30 24.32
N ALA A 112 18.55 7.79 24.11
CA ALA A 112 19.64 7.84 25.06
C ALA A 112 20.98 8.03 24.33
N ALA A 113 22.01 8.53 25.02
CA ALA A 113 23.31 8.78 24.39
C ALA A 113 23.95 7.52 23.77
N THR A 114 23.57 6.33 24.23
CA THR A 114 24.11 5.03 23.78
C THR A 114 23.06 4.12 23.13
N ALA A 115 21.81 4.57 22.99
CA ALA A 115 20.74 3.76 22.42
C ALA A 115 19.66 4.62 21.74
N TYR A 116 19.00 4.05 20.74
CA TYR A 116 17.81 4.65 20.13
C TYR A 116 16.78 3.57 19.82
N GLU A 117 15.51 3.98 19.79
CA GLU A 117 14.40 3.16 19.31
C GLU A 117 13.59 3.97 18.29
N LEU A 118 13.81 3.68 17.02
CA LEU A 118 13.07 4.29 15.91
C LEU A 118 11.79 3.52 15.69
N LYS A 119 10.69 4.25 15.53
CA LYS A 119 9.36 3.67 15.30
C LYS A 119 8.67 4.26 14.09
N ALA A 120 7.86 3.42 13.45
CA ALA A 120 6.93 3.85 12.42
C ALA A 120 5.57 3.20 12.66
N LYS A 121 4.54 4.04 12.85
CA LYS A 121 3.17 3.61 13.12
C LYS A 121 2.30 3.78 11.89
N GLY A 122 1.65 2.70 11.49
CA GLY A 122 0.67 2.68 10.41
C GLY A 122 -0.60 3.45 10.79
N ARG A 123 -1.14 4.21 9.84
CA ARG A 123 -2.22 5.18 10.06
C ARG A 123 -3.52 4.88 9.31
N ARG A 124 -3.51 3.98 8.32
CA ARG A 124 -4.65 3.75 7.42
C ARG A 124 -5.09 2.29 7.38
N GLY A 125 -6.40 2.05 7.40
CA GLY A 125 -7.00 0.75 7.09
C GLY A 125 -6.42 -0.39 7.93
N ASP A 126 -6.04 -1.50 7.28
CA ASP A 126 -5.46 -2.67 7.93
C ASP A 126 -4.03 -2.42 8.49
N LEU A 127 -3.39 -1.29 8.10
CA LEU A 127 -2.12 -0.84 8.68
C LEU A 127 -2.31 -0.10 10.00
N ALA A 128 -3.53 0.35 10.32
CA ALA A 128 -3.79 1.08 11.55
C ALA A 128 -3.48 0.17 12.76
N GLY A 129 -2.47 0.56 13.54
CA GLY A 129 -1.98 -0.24 14.67
C GLY A 129 -0.70 -1.02 14.40
N CYS A 130 -0.28 -1.18 13.13
CA CYS A 130 1.05 -1.65 12.80
C CYS A 130 2.11 -0.73 13.39
N VAL A 131 3.09 -1.29 14.10
CA VAL A 131 4.26 -0.56 14.58
C VAL A 131 5.51 -1.31 14.16
N LEU A 132 6.30 -0.68 13.30
CA LEU A 132 7.68 -1.06 13.02
C LEU A 132 8.57 -0.47 14.10
N THR A 133 9.52 -1.25 14.60
CA THR A 133 10.55 -0.79 15.54
C THR A 133 11.92 -1.24 15.04
N LEU A 134 12.88 -0.32 15.09
CA LEU A 134 14.30 -0.58 14.84
C LEU A 134 15.14 0.06 15.95
N LYS A 135 15.95 -0.76 16.61
CA LYS A 135 16.87 -0.32 17.67
C LYS A 135 18.32 -0.34 17.19
N ASN A 136 19.20 0.37 17.91
CA ASN A 136 20.63 0.44 17.61
C ASN A 136 21.36 -0.91 17.74
N ASN A 137 20.80 -1.86 18.50
CA ASN A 137 21.31 -3.23 18.60
C ASN A 137 20.93 -4.13 17.40
N GLY A 138 20.24 -3.58 16.39
CA GLY A 138 19.80 -4.30 15.20
C GLY A 138 18.47 -5.05 15.35
N GLU A 139 17.83 -5.00 16.52
CA GLU A 139 16.50 -5.58 16.73
C GLU A 139 15.47 -4.88 15.84
N ARG A 140 14.75 -5.67 15.05
CA ARG A 140 13.76 -5.22 14.05
C ARG A 140 12.47 -5.97 14.25
N THR A 141 11.44 -5.29 14.73
CA THR A 141 10.15 -5.91 15.01
C THR A 141 9.01 -5.22 14.28
N LEU A 142 8.00 -6.01 13.90
CA LEU A 142 6.71 -5.55 13.42
C LEU A 142 5.65 -6.11 14.37
N THR A 143 4.89 -5.21 14.99
CA THR A 143 3.85 -5.57 15.96
C THR A 143 2.54 -4.88 15.60
N GLY A 144 1.42 -5.39 16.13
CA GLY A 144 0.12 -4.73 16.03
C GLY A 144 -0.58 -4.79 14.65
N CYS A 145 0.00 -5.43 13.62
CA CYS A 145 -0.73 -5.65 12.37
C CYS A 145 -1.62 -6.89 12.44
N SER A 146 -2.82 -6.79 11.87
CA SER A 146 -3.79 -7.89 11.81
C SER A 146 -3.39 -9.05 10.90
N PHE A 147 -2.38 -8.87 10.04
CA PHE A 147 -1.99 -9.82 9.00
C PHE A 147 -0.49 -10.15 8.96
N ALA A 148 0.31 -9.55 9.84
CA ALA A 148 1.75 -9.76 9.93
C ALA A 148 2.28 -9.41 11.33
N SER A 149 3.20 -10.20 11.86
CA SER A 149 3.88 -9.88 13.11
C SER A 149 5.19 -10.62 13.20
N GLY A 150 6.12 -10.11 14.00
CA GLY A 150 7.40 -10.73 14.31
C GLY A 150 8.57 -9.93 13.78
N ASP A 151 9.74 -10.58 13.79
CA ASP A 151 10.97 -9.98 13.35
C ASP A 151 10.98 -9.84 11.82
N TRP A 152 11.53 -8.74 11.32
CA TRP A 152 11.64 -8.49 9.89
C TRP A 152 13.10 -8.28 9.48
N LEU A 153 13.45 -8.86 8.33
CA LEU A 153 14.78 -8.80 7.72
C LEU A 153 14.75 -7.99 6.44
#